data_AF-A0A0T5ZMD0-F1
#
_entry.id   AF-A0A0T5ZMD0-F1
#
_cell.length_a   1.000
_cell.length_b   1.000
_cell.length_c   1.000
_cell.angle_alpha   90.00
_cell.angle_beta   90.00
_cell.angle_gamma   90.00
#
_symmetry.space_group_name_H-M   'P 1'
#
loop_
_entity.id
_entity.type
_entity.pdbx_description
1 polymer ?
#
loop_
_entity_poly.entity_id
_entity_poly.type
_entity_poly.pdbx_seq_one_letter_code
_entity_poly.pdbx_strand_id
1 'polypeptide(L)'
;MADEPVPGRGLVTRRAVGEIARRAAIGSYGVVAVSGPRPWHTALAWIGRATPGVRVRLGPPLRIDLYLGIARGVPVAEVARNVDTAVRYAVRQAVGRDVDELAIHVDRLGLASTRRPAADEPPVAAMDETTAETTETVETARQ
;
A
#
# COMPACT_ATOMS: atom_id res chain seq x y z
N MET A 1 15.81 29.09 -0.91
CA MET A 1 16.83 29.34 -1.94
C MET A 1 16.44 28.48 -3.12
N ALA A 2 16.12 29.06 -4.28
CA ALA A 2 15.92 28.28 -5.49
C ALA A 2 17.31 27.84 -5.97
N ASP A 3 17.46 26.55 -6.24
CA ASP A 3 18.66 26.01 -6.86
C ASP A 3 18.67 26.50 -8.32
N GLU A 4 19.73 27.21 -8.74
CA GLU A 4 19.89 27.66 -10.12
C GLU A 4 20.14 26.41 -10.99
N PRO A 5 19.37 26.17 -12.06
CA PRO A 5 19.55 24.97 -12.87
C PRO A 5 20.94 24.97 -13.52
N VAL A 6 21.75 23.97 -13.16
CA VAL A 6 23.09 23.78 -13.73
C VAL A 6 22.96 23.47 -15.23
N PRO A 7 23.61 24.23 -16.13
CA PRO A 7 23.50 24.02 -17.55
C PRO A 7 24.09 22.66 -17.97
N GLY A 8 23.34 21.88 -18.75
CA GLY A 8 23.77 20.57 -19.23
C GLY A 8 22.65 19.74 -19.89
N ARG A 9 22.99 18.53 -20.35
CA ARG A 9 22.00 17.56 -20.88
C ARG A 9 21.86 16.41 -19.89
N GLY A 10 20.72 16.33 -19.22
CA GLY A 10 20.32 15.18 -18.40
C GLY A 10 19.44 14.21 -19.17
N LEU A 11 19.64 12.90 -18.97
CA LEU A 11 18.73 11.87 -19.49
C LEU A 11 17.87 11.33 -18.34
N VAL A 12 16.55 11.39 -18.49
CA VAL A 12 15.61 10.86 -17.49
C VAL A 12 15.10 9.50 -17.91
N THR A 13 15.26 8.51 -17.04
CA THR A 13 14.78 7.15 -17.30
C THR A 13 13.28 7.01 -17.01
N ARG A 14 12.62 6.05 -17.67
CA ARG A 14 11.21 5.69 -17.38
C ARG A 14 10.98 5.44 -15.89
N ARG A 15 11.92 4.76 -15.25
CA ARG A 15 11.91 4.44 -13.83
C ARG A 15 11.96 5.70 -12.97
N ALA A 16 12.81 6.68 -13.31
CA ALA A 16 12.89 7.93 -12.58
C ALA A 16 11.55 8.68 -12.61
N VAL A 17 10.93 8.81 -13.78
CA VAL A 17 9.59 9.42 -13.91
C VAL A 17 8.54 8.64 -13.11
N GLY A 18 8.57 7.31 -13.20
CA GLY A 18 7.63 6.46 -12.45
C GLY A 18 7.78 6.61 -10.94
N GLU A 19 9.01 6.75 -10.46
CA GLU A 19 9.29 6.95 -9.04
C GLU A 19 8.89 8.35 -8.55
N ILE A 20 9.12 9.39 -9.36
CA ILE A 20 8.64 10.75 -9.05
C ILE A 20 7.11 10.75 -8.92
N ALA A 21 6.41 10.18 -9.91
CA ALA A 21 4.96 10.08 -9.89
C ALA A 21 4.46 9.25 -8.69
N ARG A 22 5.12 8.14 -8.38
CA ARG A 22 4.81 7.30 -7.21
C ARG A 22 4.91 8.08 -5.91
N ARG A 23 6.02 8.79 -5.69
CA ARG A 23 6.24 9.58 -4.46
C ARG A 23 5.22 10.71 -4.32
N ALA A 24 4.94 11.42 -5.42
CA ALA A 24 3.91 12.46 -5.42
C ALA A 24 2.53 11.90 -5.07
N ALA A 25 2.18 10.73 -5.61
CA ALA A 25 0.91 10.08 -5.30
C ALA A 25 0.82 9.62 -3.83
N ILE A 26 1.87 9.01 -3.26
CA ILE A 26 1.89 8.60 -1.84
C ILE A 26 1.76 9.80 -0.90
N GLY A 27 2.36 10.94 -1.26
CA GLY A 27 2.25 12.18 -0.48
C GLY A 27 0.91 12.91 -0.64
N SER A 28 0.00 12.41 -1.48
CA SER A 28 -1.28 13.06 -1.74
C SER A 28 -2.37 12.59 -0.77
N TYR A 29 -3.29 13.51 -0.44
CA TYR A 29 -4.39 13.26 0.49
C TYR A 29 -5.23 12.03 0.10
N GLY A 30 -5.52 11.17 1.08
CA GLY A 30 -6.41 10.02 0.93
C GLY A 30 -5.80 8.79 0.26
N VAL A 31 -4.52 8.84 -0.15
CA VAL A 31 -3.79 7.69 -0.71
C VAL A 31 -3.17 6.86 0.41
N VAL A 32 -3.51 5.58 0.47
CA VAL A 32 -3.01 4.62 1.47
C VAL A 32 -1.93 3.72 0.87
N ALA A 33 -2.06 3.39 -0.41
CA ALA A 33 -1.11 2.54 -1.12
C ALA A 33 -1.01 2.94 -2.59
N VAL A 34 0.17 2.71 -3.17
CA VAL A 34 0.37 2.67 -4.62
C VAL A 34 0.66 1.22 -4.98
N SER A 35 -0.34 0.55 -5.53
CA SER A 35 -0.34 -0.90 -5.73
C SER A 35 -0.30 -1.20 -7.23
N GLY A 36 0.51 -2.16 -7.66
CA GLY A 36 0.56 -2.60 -9.06
C GLY A 36 -0.82 -3.03 -9.60
N PRO A 37 -1.07 -2.91 -10.92
CA PRO A 37 -2.17 -3.66 -11.51
C PRO A 37 -1.99 -5.14 -11.14
N ARG A 38 -3.03 -5.74 -10.57
CA ARG A 38 -3.21 -7.15 -10.14
C ARG A 38 -2.05 -8.14 -10.47
N PRO A 39 -1.69 -9.05 -9.55
CA PRO A 39 -0.53 -9.94 -9.68
C PRO A 39 -0.53 -10.84 -10.93
N TRP A 40 -1.69 -11.10 -11.54
CA TRP A 40 -1.78 -11.93 -12.74
C TRP A 40 -1.27 -11.28 -14.04
N HIS A 41 -1.15 -9.95 -14.08
CA HIS A 41 -0.64 -9.22 -15.26
C HIS A 41 0.89 -8.96 -15.21
N THR A 42 1.57 -9.59 -14.24
CA THR A 42 2.96 -9.34 -13.81
C THR A 42 4.00 -10.16 -14.57
N ALA A 43 3.63 -10.93 -15.60
CA ALA A 43 4.64 -11.65 -16.40
C ALA A 43 5.63 -10.70 -17.10
N LEU A 44 5.22 -9.46 -17.42
CA LEU A 44 6.10 -8.43 -18.03
C LEU A 44 6.78 -7.50 -17.01
N ALA A 45 6.30 -7.43 -15.76
CA ALA A 45 6.90 -6.56 -14.73
C ALA A 45 8.18 -7.18 -14.11
N TRP A 46 8.38 -8.48 -14.31
CA TRP A 46 9.53 -9.24 -13.81
C TRP A 46 10.88 -8.86 -14.43
N ILE A 47 10.90 -8.04 -15.50
CA ILE A 47 12.15 -7.56 -16.14
C ILE A 47 12.79 -6.39 -15.35
N GLY A 48 12.37 -6.10 -14.11
CA GLY A 48 13.04 -5.16 -13.20
C GLY A 48 12.97 -3.67 -13.61
N ARG A 49 12.22 -3.34 -14.66
CA ARG A 49 12.10 -1.97 -15.22
C ARG A 49 10.79 -1.26 -14.84
N ALA A 50 9.91 -1.88 -14.05
CA ALA A 50 8.63 -1.32 -13.69
C ALA A 50 8.62 -0.80 -12.24
N THR A 51 8.10 0.41 -12.05
CA THR A 51 7.79 0.94 -10.72
C THR A 51 6.45 0.34 -10.27
N PRO A 52 6.35 -0.30 -9.09
CA PRO A 52 5.08 -0.87 -8.62
C PRO A 52 3.97 0.18 -8.57
N GLY A 53 2.82 -0.13 -9.18
CA GLY A 53 1.65 0.75 -9.24
C GLY A 53 1.75 1.95 -10.17
N VAL A 54 2.86 2.08 -10.93
CA VAL A 54 3.04 3.17 -11.89
C VAL A 54 3.55 2.63 -13.23
N ARG A 55 2.82 2.90 -14.30
CA ARG A 55 3.24 2.58 -15.67
C ARG A 55 3.55 3.86 -16.41
N VAL A 56 4.77 3.97 -16.95
CA VAL A 56 5.22 5.16 -17.68
C VAL A 56 5.51 4.84 -19.14
N ARG A 57 4.84 5.58 -20.02
CA ARG A 57 5.12 5.58 -21.46
C ARG A 57 5.80 6.90 -21.84
N LEU A 58 7.13 6.90 -21.89
CA LEU A 58 7.91 7.99 -22.49
C LEU A 58 7.68 8.00 -24.01
N GLY A 59 7.39 9.18 -24.53
CA GLY A 59 7.15 9.51 -25.93
C GLY A 59 6.42 10.86 -26.00
N PRO A 60 6.15 11.39 -27.18
CA PRO A 60 5.07 12.35 -27.41
C PRO A 60 3.83 11.56 -27.88
N PRO A 61 2.83 11.29 -27.01
CA PRO A 61 2.61 11.85 -25.67
C PRO A 61 3.30 11.10 -24.51
N LEU A 62 3.61 11.82 -23.44
CA LEU A 62 4.07 11.32 -22.14
C LEU A 62 2.85 10.85 -21.36
N ARG A 63 2.68 9.53 -21.26
CA ARG A 63 1.54 8.91 -20.57
C ARG A 63 1.96 8.26 -19.27
N ILE A 64 1.17 8.45 -18.23
CA ILE A 64 1.36 7.85 -16.91
C ILE A 64 0.05 7.17 -16.50
N ASP A 65 0.10 5.89 -16.13
CA ASP A 65 -1.00 5.18 -15.49
C ASP A 65 -0.65 4.93 -14.01
N LEU A 66 -1.49 5.41 -13.10
CA LEU A 66 -1.36 5.24 -11.66
C LEU A 66 -2.42 4.29 -11.13
N TYR A 67 -2.04 3.42 -10.21
CA TYR A 67 -2.91 2.47 -9.54
C TYR A 67 -2.81 2.69 -8.03
N LEU A 68 -3.90 3.19 -7.44
CA LEU A 68 -3.91 3.73 -6.08
C LEU A 68 -4.96 3.03 -5.22
N GLY A 69 -4.56 2.68 -4.01
CA GLY A 69 -5.46 2.31 -2.92
C GLY A 69 -5.81 3.54 -2.09
N ILE A 70 -7.10 3.81 -1.92
CA ILE A 70 -7.59 4.97 -1.16
C ILE A 70 -8.25 4.60 0.16
N ALA A 71 -8.22 5.52 1.12
CA ALA A 71 -8.91 5.38 2.40
C ALA A 71 -10.44 5.40 2.22
N ARG A 72 -11.15 4.70 3.11
CA ARG A 72 -12.63 4.78 3.17
C ARG A 72 -13.05 6.14 3.73
N GLY A 73 -14.19 6.63 3.26
CA GLY A 73 -14.78 7.90 3.74
C GLY A 73 -14.28 9.16 3.04
N VAL A 74 -13.35 9.03 2.08
CA VAL A 74 -12.86 10.16 1.28
C VAL A 74 -13.47 10.13 -0.13
N PRO A 75 -13.94 11.27 -0.70
CA PRO A 75 -14.45 11.32 -2.06
C PRO A 75 -13.35 11.00 -3.10
N VAL A 76 -13.60 10.00 -3.95
CA VAL A 76 -12.64 9.56 -4.98
C VAL A 76 -12.25 10.70 -5.92
N ALA A 77 -13.22 11.55 -6.30
CA ALA A 77 -12.99 12.68 -7.19
C ALA A 77 -12.05 13.74 -6.59
N GLU A 78 -12.08 13.93 -5.27
CA GLU A 78 -11.19 14.86 -4.58
C GLU A 78 -9.75 14.32 -4.54
N VAL A 79 -9.60 13.06 -4.16
CA VAL A 79 -8.30 12.37 -4.17
C VAL A 79 -7.70 12.37 -5.58
N ALA A 80 -8.49 12.03 -6.60
CA ALA A 80 -8.01 11.99 -7.98
C ALA A 80 -7.51 13.36 -8.46
N ARG A 81 -8.24 14.44 -8.16
CA ARG A 81 -7.81 15.81 -8.50
C ARG A 81 -6.53 16.22 -7.79
N ASN A 82 -6.41 15.88 -6.51
CA ASN A 82 -5.22 16.20 -5.73
C ASN A 82 -3.99 15.44 -6.26
N VAL A 83 -4.14 14.13 -6.51
CA VAL A 83 -3.08 13.30 -7.08
C VAL A 83 -2.70 13.78 -8.48
N ASP A 84 -3.67 14.09 -9.34
CA ASP A 84 -3.39 14.60 -10.69
C ASP A 84 -2.54 15.87 -10.64
N THR A 85 -2.94 16.84 -9.82
CA THR A 85 -2.20 18.09 -9.61
C THR A 85 -0.80 17.84 -9.07
N ALA A 86 -0.67 17.02 -8.02
CA ALA A 86 0.61 16.72 -7.38
C ALA A 86 1.59 16.02 -8.33
N VAL A 87 1.11 15.03 -9.10
CA VAL A 87 1.93 14.26 -10.03
C VAL A 87 2.36 15.12 -11.21
N ARG A 88 1.45 15.87 -11.83
CA ARG A 88 1.78 16.79 -12.93
C ARG A 88 2.80 17.82 -12.48
N TYR A 89 2.61 18.40 -11.30
CA TYR A 89 3.55 19.35 -10.72
C TYR A 89 4.92 18.71 -10.49
N ALA A 90 4.98 17.57 -9.80
CA ALA A 90 6.25 16.90 -9.48
C ALA A 90 7.03 16.48 -10.74
N VAL A 91 6.33 15.93 -11.75
CA VAL A 91 6.96 15.54 -13.01
C VAL A 91 7.46 16.77 -13.78
N ARG A 92 6.66 17.84 -13.86
CA ARG A 92 7.10 19.09 -14.50
C ARG A 92 8.34 19.66 -13.83
N GLN A 93 8.35 19.72 -12.49
CA GLN A 93 9.50 20.26 -11.74
C GLN A 93 10.76 19.40 -11.94
N ALA A 94 10.63 18.08 -11.97
CA ALA A 94 11.79 17.18 -12.03
C ALA A 94 12.32 16.94 -13.45
N VAL A 95 11.44 17.00 -14.47
CA VAL A 95 11.78 16.60 -15.86
C VAL A 95 11.75 17.81 -16.81
N GLY A 96 11.15 18.93 -16.42
CA GLY A 96 10.98 20.10 -17.28
C GLY A 96 9.95 19.89 -18.40
N ARG A 97 9.08 18.89 -18.28
CA ARG A 97 8.06 18.54 -19.26
C ARG A 97 6.73 18.23 -18.58
N ASP A 98 5.63 18.67 -19.17
CA ASP A 98 4.28 18.32 -18.71
C ASP A 98 3.88 16.89 -19.08
N VAL A 99 3.01 16.32 -18.25
CA VAL A 99 2.36 15.02 -18.50
C VAL A 99 1.20 15.24 -19.46
N ASP A 100 1.23 14.59 -20.62
CA ASP A 100 0.18 14.76 -21.63
C ASP A 100 -1.09 14.01 -21.22
N GLU A 101 -0.94 12.77 -20.74
CA GLU A 101 -2.07 11.94 -20.30
C GLU A 101 -1.74 11.29 -18.95
N LEU A 102 -2.63 11.49 -17.97
CA LEU A 102 -2.56 10.85 -16.67
C LEU A 102 -3.85 10.07 -16.40
N ALA A 103 -3.75 8.74 -16.34
CA ALA A 103 -4.84 7.86 -15.98
C ALA A 103 -4.69 7.41 -14.52
N ILE A 104 -5.75 7.57 -13.72
CA ILE A 104 -5.75 7.18 -12.31
C ILE A 104 -6.79 6.08 -12.12
N HIS A 105 -6.30 4.88 -11.78
CA HIS A 105 -7.09 3.74 -11.40
C HIS A 105 -7.13 3.66 -9.88
N VAL A 106 -8.34 3.64 -9.32
CA VAL A 106 -8.56 3.63 -7.88
C VAL A 106 -9.17 2.30 -7.48
N ASP A 107 -8.44 1.54 -6.67
CA ASP A 107 -8.96 0.36 -6.00
C ASP A 107 -9.33 0.73 -4.57
N ARG A 108 -10.57 0.43 -4.17
CA ARG A 108 -10.94 0.51 -2.76
C ARG A 108 -10.33 -0.72 -2.08
N LEU A 109 -9.39 -0.50 -1.17
CA LEU A 109 -8.91 -1.55 -0.29
C LEU A 109 -10.08 -2.00 0.60
N GLY A 110 -10.76 -3.08 0.20
CA GLY A 110 -11.52 -3.89 1.15
C GLY A 110 -10.51 -4.43 2.15
N LEU A 111 -10.82 -4.35 3.44
CA LEU A 111 -9.99 -4.92 4.50
C LEU A 111 -9.52 -6.29 4.02
N ALA A 112 -8.20 -6.47 3.82
CA ALA A 112 -7.64 -7.80 3.89
C ALA A 112 -8.12 -8.31 5.25
N SER A 113 -9.03 -9.28 5.24
CA SER A 113 -9.55 -9.90 6.44
C SER A 113 -8.35 -10.14 7.32
N THR A 114 -8.37 -9.58 8.53
CA THR A 114 -7.47 -9.99 9.59
C THR A 114 -7.37 -11.49 9.52
N ARG A 115 -6.21 -12.03 9.09
CA ARG A 115 -5.91 -13.41 9.41
C ARG A 115 -5.92 -13.42 10.92
N ARG A 116 -6.97 -14.01 11.49
CA ARG A 116 -7.00 -14.38 12.90
C ARG A 116 -5.68 -15.11 13.15
N PRO A 117 -4.79 -14.65 14.06
CA PRO A 117 -3.69 -15.51 14.48
C PRO A 117 -4.33 -16.85 14.85
N ALA A 118 -3.75 -17.92 14.31
CA ALA A 118 -4.27 -19.26 14.40
C ALA A 118 -4.80 -19.52 15.82
N ALA A 119 -6.09 -19.82 15.91
CA ALA A 119 -6.61 -20.52 17.07
C ALA A 119 -5.98 -21.91 17.00
N ASP A 120 -4.79 -22.05 17.60
CA ASP A 120 -4.14 -23.33 17.94
C ASP A 120 -2.86 -23.01 18.71
N GLU A 121 -2.99 -22.54 19.95
CA GLU A 121 -2.15 -23.02 21.07
C GLU A 121 -3.02 -22.94 22.34
N PRO A 122 -3.41 -24.06 22.96
CA PRO A 122 -4.09 -24.04 24.25
C PRO A 122 -3.04 -23.94 25.37
N PRO A 123 -3.23 -23.01 26.31
CA PRO A 123 -2.91 -23.35 27.69
C PRO A 123 -4.09 -23.03 28.62
N VAL A 124 -4.37 -24.02 29.47
CA VAL A 124 -5.04 -23.94 30.78
C VAL A 124 -6.54 -23.66 30.81
N ALA A 125 -7.35 -24.69 30.54
CA ALA A 125 -8.69 -24.78 31.09
C ALA A 125 -8.60 -25.23 32.57
N ALA A 126 -8.97 -24.29 33.44
CA ALA A 126 -9.80 -24.46 34.63
C ALA A 126 -9.51 -25.64 35.57
N MET A 127 -8.90 -25.30 36.70
CA MET A 127 -9.20 -25.90 37.99
C MET A 127 -10.61 -25.46 38.46
N ASP A 128 -11.22 -26.27 39.34
CA ASP A 128 -12.52 -26.16 40.03
C ASP A 128 -13.79 -26.51 39.22
N GLU A 129 -14.73 -27.35 39.67
CA GLU A 129 -14.95 -27.98 40.98
C GLU A 129 -16.00 -29.12 40.85
N THR A 130 -15.93 -30.11 41.75
CA THR A 130 -17.06 -30.88 42.33
C THR A 130 -17.91 -31.83 41.45
N THR A 131 -17.79 -33.14 41.71
CA THR A 131 -18.92 -34.03 42.07
C THR A 131 -18.39 -35.19 42.90
N ALA A 132 -19.12 -35.45 43.97
CA ALA A 132 -18.79 -36.32 45.10
C ALA A 132 -18.73 -37.81 44.76
N GLU A 133 -17.88 -38.55 45.48
CA GLU A 133 -18.24 -39.89 45.92
C GLU A 133 -17.69 -40.14 47.34
N THR A 134 -18.62 -40.58 48.19
CA THR A 134 -18.51 -40.90 49.61
C THR A 134 -17.89 -42.27 49.80
N THR A 135 -16.91 -42.42 50.72
CA THR A 135 -16.87 -43.56 51.66
C THR A 135 -15.84 -43.35 52.78
N GLU A 136 -16.36 -43.49 54.01
CA GLU A 136 -15.75 -44.07 55.23
C GLU A 136 -14.52 -43.41 55.88
N THR A 137 -14.62 -42.88 57.10
CA THR A 137 -14.82 -43.51 58.44
C THR A 137 -13.49 -43.97 59.06
N VAL A 138 -13.33 -43.69 60.36
CA VAL A 138 -12.39 -44.24 61.37
C VAL A 138 -11.12 -43.39 61.57
N GLU A 139 -11.08 -42.46 62.54
CA GLU A 139 -10.92 -42.66 64.00
C GLU A 139 -9.44 -42.73 64.45
N THR A 140 -9.10 -41.84 65.38
CA THR A 140 -8.16 -41.97 66.51
C THR A 140 -6.79 -42.65 66.32
N ALA A 141 -5.71 -41.88 66.52
CA ALA A 141 -4.68 -42.09 67.56
C ALA A 141 -3.33 -41.47 67.18
N ARG A 142 -2.89 -40.47 67.95
CA ARG A 142 -1.65 -40.50 68.76
C ARG A 142 -1.38 -39.14 69.39
N GLN A 143 -1.76 -39.03 70.66
CA GLN A 143 -0.76 -39.16 71.72
C GLN A 143 -0.64 -40.65 72.06
#